data_AF-A0A417WQF9-F1
#
_entry.id   AF-A0A417WQF9-F1
#
_cell.length_a   1.000
_cell.length_b   1.000
_cell.length_c   1.000
_cell.angle_alpha   90.00
_cell.angle_beta   90.00
_cell.angle_gamma   90.00
#
_symmetry.space_group_name_H-M   'P 1'
#
loop_
_entity.id
_entity.type
_entity.pdbx_description
1 polymer ?
#
loop_
_entity_poly.entity_id
_entity_poly.type
_entity_poly.pdbx_seq_one_letter_code
_entity_poly.pdbx_strand_id
1 'polypeptide(L)'
;MISEKIFELILRNGMTQKEFSEETGISQSTISDWKRKGTNPSADKILKICEVLKVTPYELLGENETERNAGNPEMSAGNETEKIILEGFRNLSDRKKERILGYLAALQED
;
A
#
# COMPACT_ATOMS: atom_id res chain seq x y z
N MET A 1 3.20 -10.32 -5.79
CA MET A 1 4.37 -10.92 -5.12
C MET A 1 5.21 -9.83 -4.46
N ILE A 2 6.06 -10.15 -3.47
CA ILE A 2 6.97 -9.16 -2.86
C ILE A 2 7.95 -8.62 -3.93
N SER A 3 8.42 -9.48 -4.82
CA SER A 3 9.29 -9.08 -5.93
C SER A 3 8.69 -7.99 -6.81
N GLU A 4 7.40 -8.05 -7.15
CA GLU A 4 6.70 -7.01 -7.92
C GLU A 4 6.71 -5.67 -7.19
N LYS A 5 6.40 -5.68 -5.89
CA LYS A 5 6.41 -4.48 -5.05
C LYS A 5 7.80 -3.84 -4.97
N ILE A 6 8.86 -4.65 -4.93
CA ILE A 6 10.25 -4.16 -4.98
C ILE A 6 10.49 -3.41 -6.29
N PHE A 7 10.07 -3.95 -7.43
CA PHE A 7 10.24 -3.27 -8.71
C PHE A 7 9.44 -1.97 -8.81
N GLU A 8 8.22 -1.94 -8.27
CA GLU A 8 7.43 -0.71 -8.19
C GLU A 8 8.13 0.37 -7.35
N LEU A 9 8.69 -0.01 -6.19
CA LEU A 9 9.42 0.90 -5.31
C LEU A 9 10.72 1.40 -5.93
N ILE A 10 11.46 0.54 -6.65
CA ILE A 10 12.65 0.94 -7.40
C ILE A 10 12.29 2.04 -8.41
N LEU A 11 11.20 1.85 -9.17
CA LEU A 11 10.72 2.84 -10.15
C LEU A 11 10.23 4.13 -9.48
N ARG A 12 9.47 4.04 -8.38
CA ARG A 12 8.99 5.20 -7.62
C ARG A 12 10.14 6.04 -7.06
N ASN A 13 11.23 5.39 -6.66
CA ASN A 13 12.42 6.07 -6.15
C ASN A 13 13.31 6.62 -7.27
N GLY A 14 12.93 6.47 -8.54
CA GLY A 14 13.73 6.92 -9.69
C GLY A 14 15.06 6.17 -9.84
N MET A 15 15.18 5.00 -9.23
CA MET A 15 16.41 4.21 -9.18
C MET A 15 16.42 3.19 -10.31
N THR A 16 17.59 2.93 -10.89
CA THR A 16 17.78 1.83 -11.84
C THR A 16 17.99 0.51 -11.10
N GLN A 17 17.71 -0.61 -11.78
CA GLN A 17 18.01 -1.93 -11.22
C GLN A 17 19.52 -2.11 -10.91
N LYS A 18 20.39 -1.40 -11.66
CA LYS A 18 21.84 -1.40 -11.45
C LYS A 18 22.20 -0.71 -10.14
N GLU A 19 21.71 0.50 -9.91
CA GLU A 19 21.95 1.24 -8.67
C GLU A 19 21.39 0.48 -7.47
N PHE A 20 20.18 -0.07 -7.59
CA PHE A 20 19.59 -0.91 -6.55
C PHE A 20 20.46 -2.13 -6.21
N SER A 21 21.06 -2.76 -7.23
CA SER A 21 22.00 -3.87 -7.05
C SER A 21 23.26 -3.44 -6.30
N GLU A 22 23.83 -2.30 -6.67
CA GLU A 22 25.03 -1.74 -6.04
C GLU A 22 24.77 -1.34 -4.57
N GLU A 23 23.65 -0.70 -4.27
CA GLU A 23 23.32 -0.26 -2.91
C GLU A 23 22.90 -1.41 -1.98
N THR A 24 22.20 -2.41 -2.50
CA THR A 24 21.81 -3.59 -1.70
C THR A 24 22.90 -4.64 -1.59
N GLY A 25 23.90 -4.62 -2.49
CA GLY A 25 24.89 -5.69 -2.64
C GLY A 25 24.32 -6.99 -3.21
N ILE A 26 23.06 -6.99 -3.67
CA ILE A 26 22.41 -8.15 -4.30
C ILE A 26 22.73 -8.11 -5.79
N SER A 27 23.19 -9.22 -6.37
CA SER A 27 23.57 -9.24 -7.78
C SER A 27 22.40 -8.96 -8.72
N GLN A 28 22.64 -8.22 -9.80
CA GLN A 28 21.63 -7.94 -10.84
C GLN A 28 21.00 -9.22 -11.41
N SER A 29 21.76 -10.31 -11.50
CA SER A 29 21.25 -11.61 -11.95
C SER A 29 20.20 -12.16 -10.99
N THR A 30 20.42 -12.02 -9.68
CA THR A 30 19.47 -12.44 -8.64
C THR A 30 18.20 -11.60 -8.70
N ILE A 31 18.34 -10.28 -8.82
CA ILE A 31 17.18 -9.38 -8.93
C ILE A 31 16.39 -9.68 -10.21
N SER A 32 17.07 -9.92 -11.34
CA SER A 32 16.44 -10.29 -12.60
C SER A 32 15.70 -11.64 -12.53
N ASP A 33 16.25 -12.60 -11.79
CA ASP A 33 15.63 -13.88 -11.55
C ASP A 33 14.31 -13.76 -10.76
N TRP A 34 14.17 -12.81 -9.84
CA TRP A 34 12.89 -12.57 -9.15
C TRP A 34 11.75 -12.25 -10.12
N LYS A 35 12.03 -11.43 -11.13
CA LYS A 35 11.06 -11.07 -12.18
C LYS A 35 10.81 -12.23 -13.15
N ARG A 36 11.88 -12.87 -13.61
CA ARG A 36 11.81 -13.91 -14.66
C ARG A 36 11.26 -15.23 -14.16
N LYS A 37 11.65 -15.67 -12.96
CA LYS A 37 11.27 -16.96 -12.36
C LYS A 37 10.09 -16.84 -11.38
N GLY A 38 9.62 -15.62 -11.10
CA GLY A 38 8.57 -15.38 -10.12
C GLY A 38 9.00 -15.76 -8.70
N THR A 39 10.27 -15.54 -8.35
CA THR A 39 10.79 -15.81 -7.01
C THR A 39 10.85 -14.54 -6.16
N ASN A 40 10.86 -14.69 -4.84
CA ASN A 40 11.01 -13.60 -3.89
C ASN A 40 12.44 -13.55 -3.33
N PRO A 41 12.90 -12.38 -2.85
CA PRO A 41 14.08 -12.32 -2.01
C PRO A 41 13.93 -13.20 -0.77
N SER A 42 15.03 -13.78 -0.31
CA SER A 42 15.09 -14.48 0.97
C SER A 42 15.05 -13.49 2.14
N ALA A 43 14.65 -13.97 3.33
CA ALA A 43 14.39 -13.13 4.50
C ALA A 43 15.60 -12.28 4.93
N ASP A 44 16.83 -12.80 4.80
CA ASP A 44 18.09 -12.10 5.08
C ASP A 44 18.28 -10.83 4.24
N LYS A 45 17.67 -10.76 3.05
CA LYS A 45 17.80 -9.63 2.12
C LYS A 45 16.76 -8.53 2.39
N ILE A 46 15.67 -8.86 3.07
CA ILE A 46 14.52 -7.96 3.26
C ILE A 46 14.94 -6.66 3.96
N LEU A 47 15.71 -6.74 5.06
CA LEU A 47 16.10 -5.54 5.81
C LEU A 47 16.98 -4.60 4.97
N LYS A 48 17.88 -5.14 4.14
CA LYS A 48 18.73 -4.33 3.27
C LYS A 48 17.91 -3.67 2.15
N ILE A 49 16.95 -4.39 1.59
CA ILE A 49 16.01 -3.86 0.59
C ILE A 49 15.19 -2.71 1.19
N CYS A 50 14.67 -2.88 2.40
CA CYS A 50 13.95 -1.83 3.15
C CYS A 50 14.81 -0.57 3.36
N GLU A 51 16.06 -0.74 3.78
CA GLU A 51 17.00 0.36 4.03
C GLU A 51 17.28 1.19 2.77
N VAL A 52 17.49 0.52 1.63
CA VAL A 52 17.77 1.16 0.33
C VAL A 52 16.52 1.84 -0.23
N LEU A 53 15.36 1.17 -0.17
CA LEU A 53 14.10 1.70 -0.70
C LEU A 53 13.43 2.71 0.23
N LYS A 54 13.97 2.95 1.43
CA LYS A 54 13.42 3.85 2.45
C LYS A 54 11.98 3.48 2.86
N VAL A 55 11.73 2.19 2.99
CA VAL A 55 10.45 1.63 3.45
C VAL A 55 10.68 0.74 4.66
N THR A 56 9.66 0.60 5.49
CA THR A 56 9.63 -0.37 6.57
C THR A 56 9.39 -1.79 6.05
N PRO A 57 9.75 -2.83 6.80
CA PRO A 57 9.39 -4.21 6.46
C PRO A 57 7.87 -4.41 6.34
N TYR A 58 7.08 -3.67 7.13
CA TYR A 58 5.61 -3.72 7.04
C TYR A 58 5.09 -3.12 5.74
N GLU A 59 5.66 -2.01 5.27
CA GLU A 59 5.33 -1.44 3.97
C GLU A 59 5.78 -2.34 2.82
N LEU A 60 6.89 -3.06 2.95
CA LEU A 60 7.35 -3.97 1.90
C LEU A 60 6.58 -5.31 1.86
N LEU A 61 6.31 -5.89 3.03
CA LEU A 61 5.70 -7.22 3.16
C LEU A 61 4.18 -7.18 3.30
N GLY A 62 3.63 -6.03 3.70
CA GLY A 62 2.20 -5.83 3.82
C GLY A 62 1.49 -5.89 2.47
N GLU A 63 0.23 -6.29 2.50
CA GLU A 63 -0.64 -6.33 1.32
C GLU A 63 -0.76 -4.93 0.68
N ASN A 64 -0.89 -4.89 -0.64
CA ASN A 64 -0.77 -3.68 -1.44
C ASN A 64 -1.71 -2.57 -0.96
N GLU A 65 -1.18 -1.35 -0.86
CA GLU A 65 -1.93 -0.14 -0.47
C GLU A 65 -3.03 0.27 -1.44
N THR A 66 -3.19 -0.45 -2.56
CA THR A 66 -4.44 -0.39 -3.33
C THR A 66 -5.67 -0.74 -2.50
N GLU A 67 -5.51 -1.47 -1.39
CA GLU A 67 -6.57 -1.69 -0.39
C GLU A 67 -6.55 -0.69 0.77
N ARG A 68 -5.49 0.13 0.91
CA ARG A 68 -5.37 1.16 1.97
C ARG A 68 -6.01 2.50 1.62
N ASN A 69 -6.57 2.67 0.42
CA ASN A 69 -7.54 3.75 0.17
C ASN A 69 -8.87 3.56 0.96
N ALA A 70 -8.92 2.63 1.92
CA ALA A 70 -10.06 2.38 2.81
C ALA A 70 -9.75 2.55 4.31
N GLY A 71 -8.77 3.38 4.71
CA GLY A 71 -8.57 3.60 6.14
C GLY A 71 -7.71 4.78 6.50
N ASN A 72 -8.34 5.90 6.86
CA ASN A 72 -7.88 6.60 8.05
C ASN A 72 -8.05 5.60 9.22
N PRO A 73 -7.00 5.15 9.94
CA PRO A 73 -7.10 4.09 10.93
C PRO A 73 -7.90 4.46 12.19
N GLU A 74 -8.37 5.71 12.30
CA GLU A 74 -8.91 6.25 13.55
C GLU A 74 -10.40 5.96 13.79
N MET A 75 -11.15 5.43 12.82
CA MET A 75 -12.57 5.10 13.02
C MET A 75 -12.91 3.67 12.58
N SER A 76 -13.02 2.80 13.58
CA SER A 76 -13.74 1.52 13.48
C SER A 76 -15.23 1.79 13.75
N ALA A 77 -16.13 1.05 13.10
CA ALA A 77 -17.55 1.09 13.42
C ALA A 77 -17.77 0.65 14.88
N GLY A 78 -18.46 1.45 15.69
CA GLY A 78 -18.82 1.10 17.07
C GLY A 78 -20.01 0.15 17.17
N ASN A 79 -20.80 0.01 16.09
CA ASN A 79 -21.96 -0.88 16.01
C ASN A 79 -22.30 -1.26 14.55
N GLU A 80 -23.27 -2.15 14.38
CA GLU A 80 -23.69 -2.68 13.06
C GLU A 80 -24.28 -1.58 12.16
N THR A 81 -24.99 -0.59 12.73
CA THR A 81 -25.55 0.52 11.95
C THR A 81 -24.45 1.40 11.36
N GLU A 82 -23.44 1.73 12.16
CA GLU A 82 -22.26 2.47 11.70
C GLU A 82 -21.49 1.68 10.64
N LYS A 83 -21.39 0.35 10.79
CA LYS A 83 -20.72 -0.51 9.82
C LYS A 83 -21.39 -0.45 8.45
N ILE A 84 -22.71 -0.55 8.41
CA ILE A 84 -23.49 -0.45 7.16
C ILE A 84 -23.26 0.92 6.50
N ILE A 85 -23.27 2.01 7.27
CA ILE A 85 -23.03 3.36 6.76
C ILE A 85 -21.61 3.47 6.19
N LEU A 86 -20.59 2.99 6.93
CA LEU A 86 -19.19 3.09 6.51
C LEU A 86 -18.91 2.28 5.24
N GLU A 87 -19.37 1.03 5.18
CA GLU A 87 -19.21 0.17 3.99
C GLU A 87 -19.96 0.75 2.78
N GLY A 88 -21.20 1.21 2.99
CA GLY A 88 -21.98 1.87 1.95
C GLY A 88 -21.29 3.13 1.44
N PHE A 89 -20.86 4.02 2.34
CA PHE A 89 -20.26 5.31 2.00
C PHE A 89 -18.94 5.16 1.22
N ARG A 90 -18.07 4.22 1.62
CA ARG A 90 -16.79 3.96 0.93
C ARG A 90 -16.97 3.63 -0.55
N ASN A 91 -18.04 2.91 -0.89
CA ASN A 91 -18.35 2.44 -2.24
C ASN A 91 -19.10 3.46 -3.13
N LEU A 92 -19.37 4.67 -2.63
CA LEU A 92 -20.07 5.71 -3.39
C LEU A 92 -19.12 6.60 -4.19
N SER A 93 -19.65 7.20 -5.27
CA SER A 93 -18.99 8.29 -5.98
C SER A 93 -18.99 9.59 -5.17
N ASP A 94 -18.05 10.48 -5.46
CA ASP A 94 -17.86 11.73 -4.69
C ASP A 94 -19.14 12.58 -4.60
N ARG A 95 -19.84 12.74 -5.73
CA ARG A 95 -21.13 13.44 -5.76
C ARG A 95 -22.19 12.83 -4.84
N LYS A 96 -22.19 11.51 -4.64
CA LYS A 96 -23.12 10.83 -3.73
C LYS A 96 -22.66 10.95 -2.28
N LYS A 97 -21.35 10.93 -2.02
CA LYS A 97 -20.76 11.21 -0.70
C LYS A 97 -21.10 12.62 -0.22
N GLU A 98 -20.94 13.63 -1.07
CA GLU A 98 -21.31 15.03 -0.80
C GLU A 98 -22.78 15.17 -0.37
N ARG A 99 -23.69 14.45 -1.05
CA ARG A 99 -25.12 14.46 -0.67
C ARG A 99 -25.35 13.90 0.72
N ILE A 100 -24.70 12.80 1.07
CA ILE A 100 -24.83 12.21 2.41
C ILE A 100 -24.30 13.17 3.48
N LEU A 101 -23.16 13.81 3.24
CA LEU A 101 -22.61 14.81 4.15
C LEU A 101 -23.54 16.01 4.34
N GLY A 102 -24.19 16.47 3.27
CA GLY A 102 -25.19 17.54 3.36
C GLY A 102 -26.41 17.16 4.21
N TYR A 103 -26.92 15.93 4.07
CA TYR A 103 -28.00 15.45 4.94
C TYR A 103 -27.56 15.32 6.40
N LEU A 104 -26.35 14.82 6.64
CA LEU A 104 -25.81 14.69 7.98
C LEU A 104 -25.67 16.07 8.66
N ALA A 105 -25.14 17.07 7.94
CA ALA A 105 -25.01 18.43 8.45
C ALA A 105 -26.38 19.03 8.82
N ALA A 106 -27.38 18.89 7.93
CA ALA A 106 -28.74 19.37 8.20
C ALA A 106 -29.35 18.72 9.45
N LEU A 107 -29.12 17.42 9.66
CA LEU A 107 -29.62 16.69 10.84
C LEU A 107 -28.88 17.03 12.14
N GLN A 108 -27.69 17.66 12.07
CA GLN A 108 -26.92 18.09 13.23
C GLN A 108 -27.20 19.54 13.63
N GLU A 109 -27.82 20.32 12.74
CA GLU A 109 -28.20 21.72 12.96
C GLU A 109 -29.61 21.88 13.60
N ASP A 110 -30.41 20.82 13.61
CA ASP A 110 -31.71 20.70 14.32
C ASP A 110 -31.53 20.18 15.77
#